data_AF-A0A372RK91-F1
#
_entry.id   AF-A0A372RK91-F1
#
_cell.length_a   1.000
_cell.length_b   1.000
_cell.length_c   1.000
_cell.angle_alpha   90.00
_cell.angle_beta   90.00
_cell.angle_gamma   90.00
#
_symmetry.space_group_name_H-M   'P 1'
#
loop_
_entity.id
_entity.type
_entity.pdbx_description
1 polymer ?
#
loop_
_entity_poly.entity_id
_entity_poly.type
_entity_poly.pdbx_seq_one_letter_code
_entity_poly.pdbx_strand_id
1 'polypeptide(L)'
;MQLITARQHSPLLLQVTSTNQLESYHSELKGLTSLKYGLIGAVQNIVNIDDKKRSDSERVAFDFHTKKISAHGVEGDIIKEIHKFPFPFQHLIVKETCAVMDRLEKGKSAPGLTSLDCYCLFRNQYLLPCKRIFHEHMYGNTKLLTTNVWRNFQEMFEESGFEVYESRESVIVFVQTEHQKEAENRRLTVYELTERVRDKYWRVEEMGDVKRTETFISMLETSII
;
A
#
# COMPACT_ATOMS: atom_id res chain seq x y z
N MET A 1 -10.87 -22.53 8.50
CA MET A 1 -11.08 -21.14 8.92
C MET A 1 -10.03 -20.78 9.96
N GLN A 2 -8.96 -20.10 9.54
CA GLN A 2 -8.24 -19.07 10.29
C GLN A 2 -7.05 -18.61 9.42
N LEU A 3 -7.11 -17.33 9.07
CA LEU A 3 -6.24 -16.61 8.16
C LEU A 3 -4.97 -16.18 8.90
N ILE A 4 -3.79 -16.55 8.39
CA ILE A 4 -2.56 -15.79 8.64
C ILE A 4 -2.00 -15.43 7.27
N THR A 5 -2.49 -14.32 6.72
CA THR A 5 -2.03 -13.77 5.44
C THR A 5 -1.01 -12.68 5.73
N ALA A 6 0.25 -12.94 5.41
CA ALA A 6 1.27 -11.89 5.29
C ALA A 6 1.06 -11.15 3.96
N ARG A 7 1.01 -9.82 4.07
CA ARG A 7 0.76 -8.81 3.04
C ARG A 7 1.75 -8.88 1.86
N GLN A 8 1.26 -9.16 0.66
CA GLN A 8 1.93 -8.92 -0.63
C GLN A 8 0.84 -8.81 -1.73
N HIS A 9 0.69 -7.78 -2.57
CA HIS A 9 1.12 -6.39 -2.59
C HIS A 9 -0.01 -5.59 -3.26
N SER A 10 -0.52 -4.59 -2.56
CA SER A 10 -1.36 -3.52 -3.11
C SER A 10 -0.52 -2.58 -4.00
N PRO A 11 -1.06 -1.91 -5.04
CA PRO A 11 -0.37 -0.79 -5.69
C PRO A 11 -0.07 0.38 -4.73
N LEU A 12 -0.67 0.39 -3.53
CA LEU A 12 -0.23 1.23 -2.40
C LEU A 12 1.04 0.73 -1.71
N LEU A 13 1.35 -0.57 -1.74
CA LEU A 13 2.70 -1.04 -1.38
C LEU A 13 3.73 -0.66 -2.46
N LEU A 14 3.28 -0.09 -3.59
CA LEU A 14 4.12 0.60 -4.57
C LEU A 14 4.02 2.14 -4.50
N GLN A 15 3.25 2.70 -3.54
CA GLN A 15 3.31 4.13 -3.17
C GLN A 15 3.93 4.35 -1.78
N VAL A 16 3.76 3.41 -0.87
CA VAL A 16 4.73 3.07 0.18
C VAL A 16 5.82 2.27 -0.53
N THR A 17 6.58 2.91 -1.43
CA THR A 17 7.68 2.31 -2.23
C THR A 17 8.82 1.76 -1.38
N SER A 18 8.62 1.70 -0.07
CA SER A 18 9.64 1.39 0.86
C SER A 18 9.02 1.18 2.23
N THR A 19 9.48 0.15 2.89
CA THR A 19 9.66 0.16 4.33
C THR A 19 10.41 1.40 4.84
N ASN A 20 10.92 2.33 4.01
CA ASN A 20 11.66 3.55 4.38
C ASN A 20 11.08 4.31 5.54
N GLN A 21 9.76 4.39 5.79
CA GLN A 21 9.30 5.11 6.99
C GLN A 21 9.61 4.31 8.26
N LEU A 22 9.32 3.00 8.26
CA LEU A 22 9.65 2.08 9.33
C LEU A 22 11.17 1.86 9.44
N GLU A 23 11.86 1.71 8.31
CA GLU A 23 13.32 1.61 8.20
C GLU A 23 14.02 2.91 8.57
N SER A 24 13.47 4.08 8.22
CA SER A 24 13.96 5.38 8.68
C SER A 24 13.79 5.51 10.17
N TYR A 25 12.63 5.10 10.70
CA TYR A 25 12.39 5.06 12.14
C TYR A 25 13.40 4.14 12.84
N HIS A 26 13.56 2.90 12.36
CA HIS A 26 14.53 1.95 12.88
C HIS A 26 15.98 2.43 12.72
N SER A 27 16.32 3.11 11.62
CA SER A 27 17.66 3.66 11.37
C SER A 27 17.95 4.84 12.30
N GLU A 28 16.99 5.75 12.50
CA GLU A 28 17.10 6.86 13.45
C GLU A 28 17.23 6.33 14.89
N LEU A 29 16.41 5.34 15.27
CA LEU A 29 16.51 4.66 16.56
C LEU A 29 17.89 4.00 16.74
N LYS A 30 18.35 3.22 15.75
CA LYS A 30 19.63 2.50 15.79
C LYS A 30 20.81 3.46 15.97
N GLY A 31 20.76 4.63 15.32
CA GLY A 31 21.77 5.68 15.45
C GLY A 31 21.85 6.27 16.86
N LEU A 32 20.74 6.29 17.60
CA LEU A 32 20.67 6.87 18.95
C LEU A 32 20.87 5.84 20.08
N THR A 33 20.62 4.55 19.83
CA THR A 33 20.83 3.45 20.80
C THR A 33 22.31 3.09 21.07
N SER A 34 23.27 3.97 20.77
CA SER A 34 24.67 3.72 21.17
C SER A 34 24.79 3.63 22.69
N LEU A 35 25.74 2.83 23.20
CA LEU A 35 26.11 2.66 24.62
C LEU A 35 26.41 3.97 25.39
N LYS A 36 26.33 5.14 24.75
CA LYS A 36 26.61 6.47 25.31
C LYS A 36 25.51 7.00 26.23
N TYR A 37 24.29 6.46 26.18
CA TYR A 37 23.16 6.94 26.99
C TYR A 37 22.74 5.87 27.99
N GLY A 38 22.59 6.25 29.28
CA GLY A 38 21.93 5.39 30.27
C GLY A 38 20.45 5.15 29.91
N LEU A 39 19.79 4.23 30.62
CA LEU A 39 18.39 3.84 30.36
C LEU A 39 17.43 5.04 30.21
N ILE A 40 17.56 6.04 31.09
CA ILE A 40 16.74 7.26 31.07
C ILE A 40 16.94 8.05 29.75
N GLY A 41 18.20 8.20 29.31
CA GLY A 41 18.51 8.90 28.07
C GLY A 41 18.02 8.14 26.83
N ALA A 42 18.09 6.80 26.85
CA ALA A 42 17.54 5.97 25.78
C ALA A 42 16.01 6.13 25.67
N VAL A 43 15.29 6.11 26.79
CA VAL A 43 13.83 6.32 26.81
C VAL A 43 13.46 7.71 26.28
N GLN A 44 14.16 8.76 26.72
CA GLN A 44 13.92 10.13 26.24
C GLN A 44 14.15 10.26 24.71
N ASN A 45 15.18 9.61 24.17
CA ASN A 45 15.44 9.63 22.73
C ASN A 45 14.34 8.92 21.92
N ILE A 46 13.81 7.80 22.43
CA ILE A 46 12.69 7.10 21.77
C ILE A 46 11.45 7.99 21.73
N VAL A 47 11.08 8.59 22.87
CA VAL A 47 9.92 9.50 22.96
C VAL A 47 10.07 10.66 21.97
N ASN A 48 11.25 11.27 21.89
CA ASN A 48 11.51 12.37 20.95
C ASN A 48 11.37 11.95 19.48
N ILE A 49 11.83 10.75 19.11
CA ILE A 49 11.64 10.23 17.74
C ILE A 49 10.16 9.96 17.48
N ASP A 50 9.46 9.34 18.43
CA ASP A 50 8.03 9.04 18.29
C ASP A 50 7.21 10.31 18.08
N ASP A 51 7.45 11.33 18.89
CA ASP A 51 6.78 12.62 18.78
C ASP A 51 7.08 13.27 17.42
N LYS A 52 8.35 13.26 16.99
CA LYS A 52 8.74 13.76 15.67
C LYS A 52 8.04 13.03 14.54
N LYS A 53 8.01 11.69 14.56
CA LYS A 53 7.35 10.88 13.51
C LYS A 53 5.85 11.08 13.52
N ARG A 54 5.23 11.25 14.69
CA ARG A 54 3.81 11.60 14.80
C ARG A 54 3.54 12.96 14.14
N SER A 55 4.30 13.99 14.50
CA SER A 55 4.15 15.32 13.88
C SER A 55 4.40 15.31 12.37
N ASP A 56 5.40 14.55 11.91
CA ASP A 56 5.66 14.36 10.47
C ASP A 56 4.46 13.69 9.77
N SER A 57 3.87 12.66 10.38
CA SER A 57 2.69 11.97 9.86
C SER A 57 1.47 12.89 9.81
N GLU A 58 1.22 13.68 10.85
CA GLU A 58 0.14 14.65 10.90
C GLU A 58 0.30 15.71 9.81
N ARG A 59 1.53 16.22 9.61
CA ARG A 59 1.84 17.14 8.50
C ARG A 59 1.55 16.51 7.15
N VAL A 60 1.97 15.25 6.92
CA VAL A 60 1.73 14.56 5.66
C VAL A 60 0.24 14.35 5.41
N ALA A 61 -0.53 13.97 6.43
CA ALA A 61 -1.98 13.83 6.34
C ALA A 61 -2.66 15.18 6.03
N PHE A 62 -2.24 16.26 6.71
CA PHE A 62 -2.73 17.60 6.45
C PHE A 62 -2.44 18.02 5.00
N ASP A 63 -1.20 17.83 4.55
CA ASP A 63 -0.75 18.15 3.20
C ASP A 63 -1.52 17.36 2.14
N PHE A 64 -1.79 16.08 2.39
CA PHE A 64 -2.52 15.19 1.49
C PHE A 64 -3.90 15.73 1.12
N HIS A 65 -4.62 16.33 2.07
CA HIS A 65 -5.96 16.88 1.85
C HIS A 65 -5.97 18.35 1.41
N THR A 66 -5.04 19.15 1.93
CA THR A 66 -5.10 20.61 1.81
C THR A 66 -4.25 21.17 0.69
N LYS A 67 -3.13 20.54 0.33
CA LYS A 67 -2.26 21.06 -0.74
C LYS A 67 -2.98 21.01 -2.08
N LYS A 68 -2.80 22.08 -2.85
CA LYS A 68 -3.36 22.25 -4.19
C LYS A 68 -2.24 22.48 -5.19
N ILE A 69 -2.29 21.76 -6.32
CA ILE A 69 -1.33 21.94 -7.40
C ILE A 69 -1.68 23.17 -8.25
N SER A 70 -0.67 23.91 -8.69
CA SER A 70 -0.80 24.88 -9.77
C SER A 70 -0.28 24.26 -11.07
N ALA A 71 -0.97 24.49 -12.18
CA ALA A 71 -0.54 24.00 -13.49
C ALA A 71 -0.77 25.08 -14.55
N HIS A 72 0.30 25.44 -15.25
CA HIS A 72 0.23 26.38 -16.36
C HIS A 72 -0.33 25.66 -17.60
N GLY A 73 -1.20 26.31 -18.37
CA GLY A 73 -1.79 25.75 -19.59
C GLY A 73 -2.96 24.77 -19.36
N VAL A 74 -3.43 24.59 -18.12
CA VAL A 74 -4.66 23.85 -17.82
C VAL A 74 -5.80 24.83 -17.57
N GLU A 75 -6.96 24.59 -18.16
CA GLU A 75 -8.15 25.42 -17.98
C GLU A 75 -8.56 25.52 -16.51
N GLY A 76 -8.93 26.72 -16.07
CA GLY A 76 -9.22 27.00 -14.66
C GLY A 76 -10.35 26.13 -14.09
N ASP A 77 -11.35 25.79 -14.90
CA ASP A 77 -12.46 24.93 -14.47
C ASP A 77 -12.04 23.47 -14.32
N ILE A 78 -11.14 22.97 -15.18
CA ILE A 78 -10.52 21.64 -15.00
C ILE A 78 -9.68 21.63 -13.72
N ILE A 79 -8.91 22.69 -13.45
CA ILE A 79 -8.11 22.78 -12.23
C ILE A 79 -8.96 22.77 -10.96
N LYS A 80 -10.11 23.45 -10.96
CA LYS A 80 -11.06 23.40 -9.82
C LYS A 80 -11.56 21.99 -9.55
N GLU A 81 -11.84 21.21 -10.60
CA GLU A 81 -12.26 19.81 -10.43
C GLU A 81 -11.11 18.92 -9.93
N ILE A 82 -9.89 19.15 -10.44
CA ILE A 82 -8.69 18.45 -9.97
C ILE A 82 -8.45 18.74 -8.48
N HIS A 83 -8.64 19.98 -8.03
CA HIS A 83 -8.44 20.37 -6.62
C HIS A 83 -9.34 19.64 -5.63
N LYS A 84 -10.40 18.96 -6.08
CA LYS A 84 -11.24 18.14 -5.21
C LYS A 84 -10.61 16.78 -4.86
N PHE A 85 -9.57 16.37 -5.58
CA PHE A 85 -8.81 15.15 -5.27
C PHE A 85 -7.73 15.38 -4.22
N PRO A 86 -7.27 14.32 -3.52
CA PRO A 86 -6.07 14.40 -2.71
C PRO A 86 -4.82 14.76 -3.51
N PHE A 87 -3.88 15.42 -2.86
CA PHE A 87 -2.71 16.03 -3.50
C PHE A 87 -1.91 15.10 -4.44
N PRO A 88 -1.64 13.82 -4.10
CA PRO A 88 -0.95 12.91 -5.02
C PRO A 88 -1.70 12.67 -6.33
N PHE A 89 -3.03 12.56 -6.26
CA PHE A 89 -3.86 12.37 -7.45
C PHE A 89 -3.98 13.64 -8.28
N GLN A 90 -3.97 14.81 -7.64
CA GLN A 90 -3.90 16.07 -8.37
C GLN A 90 -2.67 16.09 -9.30
N HIS A 91 -1.52 15.65 -8.80
CA HIS A 91 -0.30 15.57 -9.60
C HIS A 91 -0.43 14.56 -10.76
N LEU A 92 -0.98 13.37 -10.50
CA LEU A 92 -1.20 12.36 -11.54
C LEU A 92 -2.13 12.85 -12.66
N ILE A 93 -3.25 13.48 -12.27
CA ILE A 93 -4.24 13.97 -13.23
C ILE A 93 -3.65 15.14 -14.04
N VAL A 94 -3.01 16.11 -13.38
CA VAL A 94 -2.35 17.24 -14.08
C VAL A 94 -1.32 16.74 -15.08
N LYS A 95 -0.51 15.73 -14.72
CA LYS A 95 0.48 15.16 -15.63
C LYS A 95 -0.18 14.58 -16.89
N GLU A 96 -1.30 13.89 -16.76
CA GLU A 96 -2.05 13.38 -17.92
C GLU A 96 -2.71 14.51 -18.72
N THR A 97 -3.18 15.58 -18.07
CA THR A 97 -3.71 16.77 -18.77
C THR A 97 -2.61 17.47 -19.56
N CYS A 98 -1.44 17.72 -18.96
CA CYS A 98 -0.30 18.34 -19.64
C CYS A 98 0.24 17.46 -20.79
N ALA A 99 0.20 16.13 -20.64
CA ALA A 99 0.62 15.20 -21.69
C ALA A 99 -0.25 15.25 -22.97
N VAL A 100 -1.37 15.98 -22.97
CA VAL A 100 -2.13 16.29 -24.19
C VAL A 100 -1.31 17.21 -25.11
N MET A 101 -0.58 18.18 -24.56
CA MET A 101 0.25 19.09 -25.35
C MET A 101 1.32 18.33 -26.13
N ASP A 102 2.03 17.41 -25.47
CA ASP A 102 3.02 16.52 -26.12
C ASP A 102 2.41 15.69 -27.27
N ARG A 103 1.10 15.39 -27.22
CA ARG A 103 0.43 14.68 -28.31
C ARG A 103 0.15 15.59 -29.49
N LEU A 104 -0.28 16.82 -29.23
CA LEU A 104 -0.54 17.83 -30.26
C LEU A 104 0.74 18.21 -31.00
N GLU A 105 1.84 18.42 -30.27
CA GLU A 105 3.16 18.67 -30.86
C GLU A 105 3.62 17.54 -31.78
N LYS A 106 3.23 16.29 -31.46
CA LYS A 106 3.48 15.10 -32.29
C LYS A 106 2.49 14.94 -33.44
N GLY A 107 1.62 15.92 -33.70
CA GLY A 107 0.61 15.89 -34.75
C GLY A 107 -0.46 14.82 -34.57
N LYS A 108 -0.66 14.31 -33.34
CA LYS A 108 -1.68 13.29 -33.07
C LYS A 108 -3.04 13.97 -32.97
N SER A 109 -4.03 13.47 -33.70
CA SER A 109 -5.42 13.88 -33.55
C SER A 109 -6.06 13.35 -32.26
N ALA A 110 -7.21 13.93 -31.92
CA ALA A 110 -8.08 13.44 -30.86
C ALA A 110 -8.45 11.96 -31.12
N PRO A 111 -8.54 11.12 -30.08
CA PRO A 111 -8.67 9.67 -30.28
C PRO A 111 -10.05 9.22 -30.80
N GLY A 112 -11.05 10.11 -30.88
CA GLY A 112 -12.41 9.80 -31.32
C GLY A 112 -13.21 9.04 -30.27
N LEU A 113 -12.96 9.29 -28.98
CA LEU A 113 -13.67 8.63 -27.88
C LEU A 113 -15.11 9.16 -27.78
N THR A 114 -16.08 8.24 -27.77
CA THR A 114 -17.50 8.57 -27.55
C THR A 114 -17.94 8.37 -26.10
N SER A 115 -17.15 7.63 -25.32
CA SER A 115 -17.38 7.36 -23.90
C SER A 115 -16.09 7.49 -23.10
N LEU A 116 -16.17 7.30 -21.78
CA LEU A 116 -15.00 7.24 -20.90
C LEU A 116 -14.26 5.90 -20.99
N ASP A 117 -14.65 4.99 -21.88
CA ASP A 117 -14.04 3.66 -21.99
C ASP A 117 -12.68 3.77 -22.67
N CYS A 118 -11.62 3.70 -21.85
CA CYS A 118 -10.25 3.74 -22.31
C CYS A 118 -9.42 2.69 -21.57
N TYR A 119 -8.88 1.74 -22.31
CA TYR A 119 -8.10 0.62 -21.77
C TYR A 119 -6.59 0.91 -21.71
N CYS A 120 -6.19 2.18 -21.61
CA CYS A 120 -4.76 2.49 -21.45
C CYS A 120 -4.29 2.13 -20.05
N LEU A 121 -2.99 1.84 -19.91
CA LEU A 121 -2.37 1.45 -18.64
C LEU A 121 -2.74 2.41 -17.50
N PHE A 122 -2.63 3.73 -17.73
CA PHE A 122 -2.99 4.73 -16.72
C PHE A 122 -4.45 4.61 -16.26
N ARG A 123 -5.42 4.46 -17.18
CA ARG A 123 -6.84 4.38 -16.80
C ARG A 123 -7.16 3.05 -16.11
N ASN A 124 -6.55 1.95 -16.53
CA ASN A 124 -6.74 0.65 -15.90
C ASN A 124 -6.15 0.62 -14.48
N GLN A 125 -4.98 1.23 -14.30
CA GLN A 125 -4.28 1.30 -13.02
C GLN A 125 -4.95 2.28 -12.07
N TYR A 126 -5.26 3.49 -12.54
CA TYR A 126 -5.70 4.58 -11.69
C TYR A 126 -7.20 4.85 -11.69
N LEU A 127 -7.95 4.37 -12.67
CA LEU A 127 -9.37 4.70 -12.83
C LEU A 127 -9.68 6.21 -12.88
N LEU A 128 -8.66 7.01 -13.15
CA LEU A 128 -8.74 8.46 -13.32
C LEU A 128 -8.79 8.83 -14.81
N PRO A 129 -9.27 10.04 -15.15
CA PRO A 129 -9.16 10.57 -16.51
C PRO A 129 -7.72 10.50 -17.03
N CYS A 130 -7.51 9.82 -18.16
CA CYS A 130 -6.20 9.71 -18.79
C CYS A 130 -6.05 10.76 -19.90
N LYS A 131 -4.83 10.93 -20.41
CA LYS A 131 -4.52 11.90 -21.47
C LYS A 131 -5.33 11.71 -22.75
N ARG A 132 -5.80 10.49 -23.04
CA ARG A 132 -6.67 10.25 -24.20
C ARG A 132 -8.06 10.86 -23.99
N ILE A 133 -8.59 10.75 -22.77
CA ILE A 133 -9.87 11.33 -22.39
C ILE A 133 -9.75 12.85 -22.31
N PHE A 134 -8.66 13.38 -21.74
CA PHE A 134 -8.41 14.82 -21.76
C PHE A 134 -8.28 15.36 -23.18
N HIS A 135 -7.55 14.67 -24.06
CA HIS A 135 -7.41 15.09 -25.44
C HIS A 135 -8.77 15.15 -26.16
N GLU A 136 -9.62 14.14 -25.96
CA GLU A 136 -10.98 14.17 -26.51
C GLU A 136 -11.83 15.30 -25.91
N HIS A 137 -11.76 15.48 -24.58
CA HIS A 137 -12.52 16.53 -23.90
C HIS A 137 -12.16 17.94 -24.36
N MET A 138 -10.87 18.20 -24.61
CA MET A 138 -10.36 19.52 -24.97
C MET A 138 -10.44 19.82 -26.48
N TYR A 139 -10.17 18.82 -27.32
CA TYR A 139 -9.99 19.02 -28.77
C TYR A 139 -10.79 18.04 -29.64
N GLY A 140 -11.50 17.11 -29.02
CA GLY A 140 -12.35 16.15 -29.71
C GLY A 140 -13.75 16.69 -29.98
N ASN A 141 -14.60 15.81 -30.51
CA ASN A 141 -15.99 16.17 -30.86
C ASN A 141 -16.92 16.14 -29.64
N THR A 142 -16.51 15.45 -28.56
CA THR A 142 -17.37 15.19 -27.40
C THR A 142 -16.70 15.67 -26.12
N LYS A 143 -17.39 16.53 -25.35
CA LYS A 143 -16.95 16.93 -24.01
C LYS A 143 -17.26 15.82 -23.00
N LEU A 144 -16.33 14.90 -22.82
CA LEU A 144 -16.51 13.71 -21.96
C LEU A 144 -16.51 14.01 -20.44
N LEU A 145 -15.74 14.99 -19.98
CA LEU A 145 -15.59 15.30 -18.55
C LEU A 145 -16.61 16.36 -18.09
N THR A 146 -17.85 15.93 -17.90
CA THR A 146 -18.90 16.77 -17.30
C THR A 146 -18.74 16.85 -15.77
N THR A 147 -19.43 17.78 -15.13
CA THR A 147 -19.44 17.91 -13.66
C THR A 147 -19.90 16.62 -12.96
N ASN A 148 -20.85 15.88 -13.54
CA ASN A 148 -21.30 14.61 -12.99
C ASN A 148 -20.23 13.53 -13.11
N VAL A 149 -19.52 13.49 -14.25
CA VAL A 149 -18.41 12.56 -14.45
C VAL A 149 -17.28 12.81 -13.46
N TRP A 150 -16.92 14.08 -13.23
CA TRP A 150 -15.93 14.44 -12.21
C TRP A 150 -16.33 13.99 -10.81
N ARG A 151 -17.61 14.20 -10.46
CA ARG A 151 -18.16 13.73 -9.18
C ARG A 151 -18.03 12.23 -9.01
N ASN A 152 -18.37 11.44 -10.03
CA ASN A 152 -18.22 9.99 -9.96
C ASN A 152 -16.76 9.56 -9.70
N PHE A 153 -15.78 10.26 -10.30
CA PHE A 153 -14.37 9.99 -10.01
C PHE A 153 -13.96 10.33 -8.57
N GLN A 154 -14.57 11.37 -7.99
CA GLN A 154 -14.33 11.77 -6.60
C GLN A 154 -14.99 10.78 -5.63
N GLU A 155 -16.26 10.43 -5.87
CA GLU A 155 -17.02 9.48 -5.05
C GLU A 155 -16.37 8.09 -5.04
N MET A 156 -15.88 7.59 -6.18
CA MET A 156 -15.13 6.32 -6.21
C MET A 156 -13.95 6.32 -5.23
N PHE A 157 -13.22 7.44 -5.14
CA PHE A 157 -12.12 7.57 -4.20
C PHE A 157 -12.61 7.72 -2.75
N GLU A 158 -13.68 8.45 -2.50
CA GLU A 158 -14.22 8.59 -1.14
C GLU A 158 -14.75 7.25 -0.60
N GLU A 159 -15.40 6.44 -1.44
CA GLU A 159 -16.02 5.19 -1.05
C GLU A 159 -15.01 4.05 -0.85
N SER A 160 -14.07 3.87 -1.79
CA SER A 160 -13.12 2.75 -1.72
C SER A 160 -11.67 3.18 -1.52
N GLY A 161 -11.44 4.47 -1.20
CA GLY A 161 -10.12 4.98 -0.88
C GLY A 161 -9.09 4.62 -1.95
N PHE A 162 -7.99 4.02 -1.50
CA PHE A 162 -6.97 3.51 -2.39
C PHE A 162 -7.18 2.02 -2.78
N GLU A 163 -8.20 1.34 -2.23
CA GLU A 163 -8.52 -0.06 -2.55
C GLU A 163 -9.08 -0.19 -3.98
N VAL A 164 -9.65 0.89 -4.52
CA VAL A 164 -10.08 1.04 -5.92
C VAL A 164 -8.97 0.60 -6.89
N TYR A 165 -7.72 0.90 -6.55
CA TYR A 165 -6.53 0.66 -7.37
C TYR A 165 -6.02 -0.79 -7.26
N GLU A 166 -6.30 -1.47 -6.14
CA GLU A 166 -5.90 -2.86 -5.89
C GLU A 166 -6.71 -3.87 -6.71
N SER A 167 -7.99 -3.59 -6.89
CA SER A 167 -8.97 -4.54 -7.43
C SER A 167 -8.84 -4.84 -8.92
N ARG A 168 -8.13 -4.01 -9.70
CA ARG A 168 -8.06 -4.13 -11.17
C ARG A 168 -6.74 -4.65 -11.72
N GLU A 169 -5.68 -4.70 -10.91
CA GLU A 169 -4.36 -5.02 -11.47
C GLU A 169 -4.10 -6.54 -11.62
N SER A 170 -4.84 -7.46 -10.99
CA SER A 170 -4.87 -8.90 -11.37
C SER A 170 -5.64 -9.82 -10.40
N VAL A 171 -6.40 -10.79 -10.94
CA VAL A 171 -6.60 -12.09 -10.28
C VAL A 171 -5.35 -12.91 -10.57
N ILE A 172 -4.36 -12.86 -9.68
CA ILE A 172 -3.19 -13.73 -9.80
C ILE A 172 -3.61 -15.13 -9.30
N VAL A 173 -3.95 -16.03 -10.21
CA VAL A 173 -4.01 -17.47 -9.90
C VAL A 173 -2.58 -17.99 -9.93
N PHE A 174 -1.92 -18.02 -8.77
CA PHE A 174 -0.66 -18.74 -8.63
C PHE A 174 -0.95 -20.24 -8.74
N VAL A 175 -0.58 -20.85 -9.86
CA VAL A 175 -0.41 -22.30 -9.94
C VAL A 175 0.88 -22.61 -9.19
N GLN A 176 0.77 -22.95 -7.90
CA GLN A 176 1.90 -23.49 -7.15
C GLN A 176 2.43 -24.72 -7.88
N THR A 177 3.76 -24.78 -8.05
CA THR A 177 4.41 -26.01 -8.50
C THR A 177 4.26 -27.08 -7.41
N GLU A 178 4.18 -28.36 -7.78
CA GLU A 178 4.05 -29.46 -6.79
C GLU A 178 5.15 -29.40 -5.72
N HIS A 179 6.38 -29.04 -6.10
CA HIS A 179 7.50 -28.85 -5.17
C HIS A 179 7.26 -27.76 -4.11
N GLN A 180 6.63 -26.64 -4.48
CA GLN A 180 6.30 -25.57 -3.52
C GLN A 180 5.17 -26.00 -2.59
N LYS A 181 4.16 -26.68 -3.13
CA LYS A 181 3.05 -27.23 -2.33
C LYS A 181 3.55 -28.28 -1.33
N GLU A 182 4.50 -29.13 -1.72
CA GLU A 182 5.14 -30.07 -0.81
C GLU A 182 5.97 -29.37 0.28
N ALA A 183 6.76 -28.35 -0.08
CA ALA A 183 7.56 -27.61 0.90
C ALA A 183 6.67 -26.90 1.93
N GLU A 184 5.55 -26.34 1.49
CA GLU A 184 4.58 -25.67 2.36
C GLU A 184 3.78 -26.67 3.22
N ASN A 185 3.38 -27.82 2.67
CA ASN A 185 2.77 -28.90 3.45
C ASN A 185 3.73 -29.46 4.51
N ARG A 186 5.02 -29.60 4.19
CA ARG A 186 6.04 -30.00 5.17
C ARG A 186 6.17 -28.94 6.27
N ARG A 187 6.18 -27.66 5.91
CA ARG A 187 6.20 -26.55 6.88
C ARG A 187 4.97 -26.54 7.79
N LEU A 188 3.78 -26.76 7.24
CA LEU A 188 2.54 -26.86 8.00
C LEU A 188 2.55 -28.07 8.95
N THR A 189 3.05 -29.22 8.48
CA THR A 189 3.19 -30.42 9.30
C THR A 189 4.10 -30.19 10.50
N VAL A 190 5.24 -29.52 10.29
CA VAL A 190 6.17 -29.13 11.37
C VAL A 190 5.50 -28.18 12.34
N TYR A 191 4.73 -27.20 11.85
CA TYR A 191 4.00 -26.26 12.69
C TYR A 191 2.96 -26.99 13.57
N GLU A 192 2.13 -27.85 12.98
CA GLU A 192 1.14 -28.64 13.72
C GLU A 192 1.75 -29.58 14.76
N LEU A 193 2.92 -30.16 14.46
CA LEU A 193 3.65 -30.99 15.43
C LEU A 193 4.18 -30.15 16.58
N THR A 194 4.72 -28.97 16.28
CA THR A 194 5.26 -28.04 17.29
C THR A 194 4.15 -27.55 18.23
N GLU A 195 2.98 -27.19 17.68
CA GLU A 195 1.82 -26.80 18.48
C GLU A 195 1.34 -27.94 19.37
N ARG A 196 1.26 -29.17 18.84
CA ARG A 196 0.88 -30.36 19.63
C ARG A 196 1.86 -30.66 20.76
N VAL A 197 3.16 -30.47 20.54
CA VAL A 197 4.18 -30.62 21.58
C VAL A 197 4.00 -29.55 22.66
N ARG A 198 3.78 -28.29 22.26
CA ARG A 198 3.53 -27.18 23.19
C ARG A 198 2.29 -27.43 24.05
N ASP A 199 1.19 -27.89 23.46
CA ASP A 199 -0.04 -28.18 24.20
C ASP A 199 0.14 -29.35 25.18
N LYS A 200 0.94 -30.36 24.82
CA LYS A 200 1.26 -31.46 25.74
C LYS A 200 2.16 -30.99 26.88
N TYR A 201 3.18 -30.17 26.58
CA TYR A 201 4.03 -29.56 27.58
C TYR A 201 3.20 -28.78 28.61
N TRP A 202 2.33 -27.89 28.12
CA TRP A 202 1.51 -27.03 28.99
C TRP A 202 0.57 -27.85 29.89
N ARG A 203 -0.03 -28.93 29.37
CA ARG A 203 -0.84 -29.85 30.19
C ARG A 203 -0.03 -30.56 31.28
N VAL A 204 1.23 -30.90 31.02
CA VAL A 204 2.11 -31.51 32.02
C VAL A 204 2.51 -30.49 33.08
N GLU A 205 2.81 -29.25 32.67
CA GLU A 205 3.15 -28.14 33.55
C GLU A 205 1.97 -27.74 34.46
N GLU A 206 0.75 -27.63 33.93
CA GLU A 206 -0.46 -27.31 34.70
C GLU A 206 -0.78 -28.33 35.80
N MET A 207 -0.36 -29.59 35.65
CA MET A 207 -0.49 -30.61 36.70
C MET A 207 0.44 -30.39 37.89
N GLY A 208 1.42 -29.48 37.79
CA GLY A 208 2.34 -29.12 38.88
C GLY A 208 3.34 -30.21 39.29
N ASP A 209 3.42 -31.32 38.53
CA ASP A 209 4.33 -32.44 38.79
C ASP A 209 5.69 -32.18 38.13
N VAL A 210 6.58 -31.52 38.87
CA VAL A 210 7.92 -31.13 38.42
C VAL A 210 8.70 -32.30 37.82
N LYS A 211 8.59 -33.50 38.41
CA LYS A 211 9.33 -34.68 37.95
C LYS A 211 8.84 -35.16 36.58
N ARG A 212 7.53 -35.08 36.33
CA ARG A 212 6.95 -35.40 35.02
C ARG A 212 7.31 -34.34 33.96
N THR A 213 7.35 -33.07 34.33
CA THR A 213 7.79 -32.00 33.43
C THR A 213 9.25 -32.18 33.01
N GLU A 214 10.16 -32.44 33.96
CA GLU A 214 11.58 -32.71 33.67
C GLU A 214 11.76 -33.96 32.79
N THR A 215 11.01 -35.03 33.06
CA THR A 215 11.03 -36.24 32.22
C THR A 215 10.58 -35.96 30.79
N PHE A 216 9.51 -35.17 30.63
CA PHE A 216 9.00 -34.80 29.32
C PHE A 216 9.98 -33.91 28.53
N ILE A 217 10.63 -32.95 29.19
CA ILE A 217 11.68 -32.11 28.57
C ILE A 217 12.85 -32.99 28.11
N SER A 218 13.34 -33.90 28.96
CA SER A 218 14.43 -34.81 28.60
C SER A 218 14.09 -35.73 27.41
N MET A 219 12.83 -36.19 27.32
CA MET A 219 12.34 -36.96 26.17
C MET A 219 12.29 -36.12 24.88
N LEU A 220 11.95 -34.84 24.97
CA LEU A 220 11.96 -33.94 23.82
C LEU A 220 13.38 -33.65 23.34
N GLU A 221 14.29 -33.32 24.26
CA GLU A 221 15.71 -33.05 23.95
C GLU A 221 16.39 -34.25 23.28
N THR A 222 16.07 -35.47 23.73
CA THR A 222 16.60 -36.71 23.13
C THR A 222 16.00 -37.03 21.77
N SER A 223 14.82 -36.49 21.44
CA SER A 223 14.16 -36.68 20.14
C SER A 223 14.57 -35.66 19.07
N ILE A 224 15.36 -34.65 19.42
CA ILE A 224 15.82 -33.56 18.54
C ILE A 224 17.21 -33.85 17.91
N ILE A 225 17.89 -34.92 18.37
CA ILE A 225 19.17 -35.42 17.84
C ILE A 225 18.91 -36.46 16.73
#